data_AF-A0A4Q2RMV5-F1
#
_entry.id   AF-A0A4Q2RMV5-F1
#
_cell.length_a   1.000
_cell.length_b   1.000
_cell.length_c   1.000
_cell.angle_alpha   90.00
_cell.angle_beta   90.00
_cell.angle_gamma   90.00
#
_symmetry.space_group_name_H-M   'P 1'
#
loop_
_entity.id
_entity.type
_entity.pdbx_description
1 polymer ?
#
loop_
_entity_poly.entity_id
_entity_poly.type
_entity_poly.pdbx_seq_one_letter_code
_entity_poly.pdbx_strand_id
1 'polypeptide(L)'
;MTPAAQRVVGGVLLLATGMLSLPVAAFLLDGRATENWIIPVQLLAMAVTGAALTVGLPGLAREGASTGRRIRTGIWWGLLAALVGVLVSWFLISGFGGA
;
A
#
# COMPACT_ATOMS: atom_id res chain seq x y z
N MET A 1 -5.87 -21.85 2.33
CA MET A 1 -6.21 -20.83 3.35
C MET A 1 -7.69 -20.51 3.24
N THR A 2 -8.37 -20.29 4.37
CA THR A 2 -9.78 -19.85 4.35
C THR A 2 -9.89 -18.40 3.85
N PRO A 3 -11.05 -17.96 3.32
CA PRO A 3 -11.25 -16.56 2.93
C PRO A 3 -10.98 -15.58 4.08
N ALA A 4 -11.34 -15.96 5.30
CA ALA A 4 -11.05 -15.17 6.50
C ALA A 4 -9.54 -15.01 6.73
N ALA A 5 -8.76 -16.11 6.65
CA ALA A 5 -7.31 -16.06 6.79
C ALA A 5 -6.65 -15.20 5.69
N GLN A 6 -7.15 -15.26 4.46
CA GLN A 6 -6.66 -14.42 3.37
C GLN A 6 -6.91 -12.93 3.62
N ARG A 7 -8.08 -12.58 4.17
CA ARG A 7 -8.40 -11.18 4.53
C ARG A 7 -7.50 -10.64 5.61
N VAL A 8 -7.26 -11.43 6.66
CA VAL A 8 -6.35 -11.05 7.74
C VAL A 8 -4.93 -10.87 7.21
N VAL A 9 -4.40 -11.89 6.52
CA VAL A 9 -3.02 -11.82 5.99
C VAL A 9 -2.86 -10.71 4.97
N GLY A 10 -3.78 -10.57 4.02
CA GLY A 10 -3.75 -9.51 3.01
C GLY A 10 -3.86 -8.11 3.63
N GLY A 11 -4.71 -7.93 4.64
CA GLY A 11 -4.83 -6.68 5.38
C GLY A 11 -3.54 -6.32 6.13
N VAL A 12 -2.95 -7.29 6.85
CA VAL A 12 -1.68 -7.09 7.56
C VAL A 12 -0.55 -6.75 6.60
N LEU A 13 -0.45 -7.45 5.46
CA LEU A 13 0.55 -7.17 4.43
C LEU A 13 0.37 -5.78 3.83
N LEU A 14 -0.86 -5.38 3.51
CA LEU A 14 -1.15 -4.04 2.99
C LEU A 14 -0.75 -2.95 3.98
N LEU A 15 -1.12 -3.09 5.26
CA LEU A 15 -0.77 -2.12 6.28
C LEU A 15 0.74 -2.03 6.49
N ALA A 16 1.43 -3.16 6.64
CA ALA A 16 2.87 -3.20 6.84
C ALA A 16 3.62 -2.60 5.63
N THR A 17 3.25 -2.99 4.41
CA THR A 17 3.86 -2.43 3.20
C THR A 17 3.51 -0.96 3.01
N GLY A 18 2.29 -0.54 3.31
CA GLY A 18 1.86 0.86 3.29
C GLY A 18 2.70 1.73 4.22
N MET A 19 2.87 1.32 5.47
CA MET A 19 3.71 2.03 6.46
C MET A 19 5.18 2.11 6.04
N LEU A 20 5.72 1.05 5.46
CA LEU A 20 7.14 1.01 5.03
C LEU A 20 7.38 1.62 3.65
N SER A 21 6.34 1.81 2.83
CA SER A 21 6.47 2.24 1.43
C SER A 21 7.16 3.59 1.30
N LEU A 22 6.76 4.58 2.11
CA LEU A 22 7.32 5.93 2.07
C LEU A 22 8.78 5.97 2.54
N PRO A 23 9.17 5.44 3.72
CA PRO A 23 10.57 5.49 4.16
C PRO A 23 11.49 4.68 3.24
N VAL A 24 11.01 3.58 2.66
CA VAL A 24 11.78 2.81 1.67
C VAL A 24 11.96 3.62 0.37
N ALA A 25 10.90 4.26 -0.14
CA ALA A 25 10.99 5.10 -1.33
C ALA A 25 11.93 6.30 -1.10
N ALA A 26 11.82 6.96 0.05
CA ALA A 26 12.71 8.03 0.46
C ALA A 26 14.16 7.55 0.52
N PHE A 27 14.44 6.47 1.25
CA PHE A 27 15.79 5.91 1.36
C PHE A 27 16.43 5.59 0.00
N LEU A 28 15.65 5.11 -0.97
CA LEU A 28 16.14 4.77 -2.30
C LEU A 28 16.28 5.98 -3.25
N LEU A 29 15.55 7.07 -2.99
CA LEU A 29 15.40 8.20 -3.91
C LEU A 29 15.78 9.56 -3.29
N ASP A 30 16.47 9.59 -2.14
CA ASP A 30 16.91 10.80 -1.41
C ASP A 30 18.03 11.61 -2.09
N GLY A 31 18.15 11.52 -3.42
CA GLY A 31 19.11 12.27 -4.23
C GLY A 31 18.51 13.56 -4.80
N ARG A 32 19.36 14.58 -5.04
CA ARG A 32 18.95 15.90 -5.58
C ARG A 32 18.13 15.85 -6.88
N ALA A 33 18.30 14.81 -7.69
CA ALA A 33 17.58 14.62 -8.95
C ALA A 33 16.38 13.66 -8.84
N THR A 34 16.28 12.90 -7.74
CA THR A 34 15.32 11.79 -7.59
C THR A 34 14.26 12.05 -6.53
N GLU A 35 14.41 13.07 -5.69
CA GLU A 35 13.49 13.36 -4.58
C GLU A 35 12.03 13.55 -5.04
N ASN A 36 11.82 14.22 -6.18
CA ASN A 36 10.50 14.41 -6.79
C ASN A 36 9.82 13.10 -7.22
N TRP A 37 10.56 11.99 -7.29
CA TRP A 37 10.04 10.66 -7.64
C TRP A 37 9.61 9.84 -6.44
N ILE A 38 9.89 10.26 -5.20
CA ILE A 38 9.54 9.51 -3.98
C ILE A 38 8.04 9.17 -3.96
N ILE A 39 7.18 10.18 -4.06
CA ILE A 39 5.72 9.98 -4.01
C ILE A 39 5.20 9.20 -5.22
N PRO A 40 5.55 9.54 -6.49
CA PRO A 40 5.13 8.73 -7.65
C PRO A 40 5.53 7.25 -7.56
N VAL A 41 6.77 6.96 -7.16
CA VAL A 41 7.27 5.58 -7.06
C VAL A 41 6.59 4.85 -5.92
N GLN A 42 6.41 5.49 -4.77
CA GLN A 42 5.69 4.92 -3.64
C GLN A 42 4.24 4.56 -4.01
N LEU A 43 3.50 5.47 -4.64
CA LEU A 43 2.11 5.23 -5.05
C LEU A 43 2.01 4.10 -6.09
N LEU A 44 2.92 4.09 -7.06
CA LEU A 44 2.98 3.02 -8.07
C LEU A 44 3.29 1.66 -7.43
N ALA A 45 4.28 1.60 -6.54
CA ALA A 45 4.63 0.38 -5.83
C ALA A 45 3.43 -0.17 -5.05
N MET A 46 2.73 0.70 -4.30
CA MET A 46 1.57 0.29 -3.52
C MET A 46 0.37 -0.13 -4.39
N ALA A 47 0.15 0.54 -5.52
CA ALA A 47 -0.85 0.11 -6.50
C ALA A 47 -0.57 -1.31 -7.03
N VAL A 48 0.69 -1.59 -7.37
CA VAL A 48 1.14 -2.92 -7.85
C VAL A 48 1.04 -3.96 -6.73
N THR A 49 1.49 -3.66 -5.52
CA THR A 49 1.39 -4.56 -4.36
C THR A 49 -0.06 -4.91 -4.07
N GLY A 50 -0.95 -3.92 -4.04
CA GLY A 50 -2.37 -4.14 -3.83
C GLY A 50 -3.00 -5.01 -4.92
N ALA A 51 -2.69 -4.74 -6.19
CA ALA A 51 -3.14 -5.58 -7.32
C ALA A 51 -2.64 -7.03 -7.21
N ALA A 52 -1.35 -7.21 -6.88
CA ALA A 52 -0.75 -8.53 -6.73
C ALA A 52 -1.41 -9.32 -5.58
N LEU A 53 -1.67 -8.66 -4.45
CA LEU A 53 -2.32 -9.28 -3.30
C LEU A 53 -3.75 -9.72 -3.60
N THR A 54 -4.57 -8.91 -4.28
CA THR A 54 -5.96 -9.32 -4.60
C THR A 54 -6.06 -10.36 -5.72
N VAL A 55 -5.03 -10.46 -6.58
CA VAL A 55 -4.91 -11.55 -7.56
C VAL A 55 -4.48 -12.85 -6.88
N GLY A 56 -3.46 -12.81 -6.02
CA GLY A 56 -2.92 -13.98 -5.32
C GLY A 56 -3.79 -14.48 -4.15
N LEU A 57 -4.53 -13.58 -3.50
CA LEU A 57 -5.43 -13.86 -2.37
C LEU A 57 -6.88 -13.51 -2.78
N PRO A 58 -7.56 -14.39 -3.54
CA PRO A 58 -8.86 -14.08 -4.14
C PRO A 58 -9.95 -13.76 -3.11
N GLY A 59 -9.84 -14.24 -1.87
CA GLY A 59 -10.75 -13.92 -0.76
C GLY A 59 -10.71 -12.47 -0.27
N LEU A 60 -9.75 -11.66 -0.75
CA LEU A 60 -9.73 -10.20 -0.58
C LEU A 60 -10.72 -9.48 -1.50
N ALA A 61 -11.09 -10.09 -2.62
CA ALA A 61 -12.06 -9.53 -3.54
C ALA A 61 -13.44 -10.17 -3.34
N ARG A 62 -14.47 -9.54 -3.93
CA ARG A 62 -15.82 -10.11 -3.95
C ARG A 62 -15.80 -11.48 -4.64
N GLU A 63 -16.54 -12.44 -4.09
CA GLU A 63 -16.67 -13.78 -4.67
C GLU A 63 -17.18 -13.69 -6.12
N GLY A 64 -16.62 -14.54 -6.99
CA GLY A 64 -16.92 -14.55 -8.42
C GLY A 64 -16.42 -13.33 -9.21
N ALA A 65 -15.68 -12.39 -8.60
CA ALA A 65 -15.13 -11.24 -9.34
C ALA A 65 -14.11 -11.68 -10.40
N SER A 66 -14.23 -11.13 -11.60
CA SER A 66 -13.25 -11.30 -12.68
C SER A 66 -11.89 -10.70 -12.29
N THR A 67 -10.80 -11.20 -12.90
CA THR A 67 -9.42 -10.78 -12.61
C THR A 67 -9.24 -9.26 -12.72
N GLY A 68 -9.79 -8.63 -13.77
CA GLY A 68 -9.70 -7.17 -13.95
C GLY A 68 -10.41 -6.36 -12.85
N ARG A 69 -11.46 -6.91 -12.23
CA ARG A 69 -12.12 -6.28 -11.08
C ARG A 69 -11.27 -6.45 -9.81
N ARG A 70 -10.66 -7.61 -9.61
CA ARG A 70 -9.74 -7.87 -8.49
C ARG A 70 -8.54 -6.94 -8.52
N ILE A 71 -7.92 -6.75 -9.69
CA ILE A 71 -6.80 -5.83 -9.89
C ILE A 71 -7.20 -4.41 -9.48
N ARG A 72 -8.31 -3.88 -10.02
CA ARG A 72 -8.78 -2.54 -9.67
C ARG A 72 -9.07 -2.38 -8.18
N THR A 73 -9.73 -3.36 -7.56
CA THR A 73 -9.96 -3.38 -6.11
C THR A 73 -8.63 -3.37 -5.34
N GLY A 74 -7.66 -4.16 -5.78
CA GLY A 74 -6.33 -4.23 -5.18
C GLY A 74 -5.58 -2.92 -5.27
N ILE A 75 -5.57 -2.27 -6.43
CA ILE A 75 -4.94 -0.95 -6.62
C ILE A 75 -5.48 0.04 -5.58
N TRP A 76 -6.81 0.15 -5.45
CA TRP A 76 -7.41 1.08 -4.48
C TRP A 76 -7.07 0.75 -3.04
N TRP A 77 -7.04 -0.53 -2.66
CA TRP A 77 -6.61 -0.95 -1.32
C TRP A 77 -5.13 -0.65 -1.05
N GLY A 78 -4.28 -0.84 -2.06
CA GLY A 78 -2.86 -0.48 -2.02
C GLY A 78 -2.67 1.02 -1.81
N LEU A 79 -3.34 1.85 -2.60
CA LEU A 79 -3.31 3.30 -2.48
C LEU A 79 -3.86 3.79 -1.13
N LEU A 80 -4.94 3.17 -0.63
CA LEU A 80 -5.46 3.47 0.70
C LEU A 80 -4.43 3.15 1.79
N ALA A 81 -3.75 2.00 1.70
CA ALA A 81 -2.70 1.64 2.63
C ALA A 81 -1.49 2.58 2.54
N ALA A 82 -1.15 3.07 1.34
CA ALA A 82 -0.12 4.10 1.15
C ALA A 82 -0.48 5.39 1.88
N LEU A 83 -1.73 5.84 1.76
CA LEU A 83 -2.24 7.03 2.46
C LEU A 83 -2.16 6.84 3.98
N VAL A 84 -2.58 5.68 4.49
CA VAL A 84 -2.45 5.36 5.92
C VAL A 84 -0.98 5.42 6.35
N GLY A 85 -0.06 4.86 5.56
CA GLY A 85 1.38 4.93 5.84
C GLY A 85 1.92 6.36 5.88
N VAL A 86 1.48 7.22 4.97
CA VAL A 86 1.82 8.66 4.96
C VAL A 86 1.30 9.34 6.23
N LEU A 87 0.03 9.11 6.60
CA LEU A 87 -0.56 9.70 7.81
C LEU A 87 0.16 9.26 9.07
N VAL A 88 0.51 7.97 9.17
CA VAL A 88 1.30 7.44 10.28
C VAL A 88 2.69 8.09 10.30
N SER A 89 3.38 8.16 9.16
CA SER A 89 4.70 8.77 9.07
C SER A 89 4.67 10.25 9.47
N TRP A 90 3.68 10.98 8.96
CA TRP A 90 3.45 12.38 9.32
C TRP A 90 3.24 12.54 10.83
N PHE A 91 2.44 11.68 11.43
CA PHE A 91 2.15 11.70 12.86
C PHE A 91 3.38 11.34 13.70
N LEU A 92 4.18 10.36 13.27
CA LEU A 92 5.42 9.97 13.93
C LEU A 92 6.49 11.08 13.88
N ILE A 93 6.52 11.86 12.79
CA ILE A 93 7.48 12.95 12.61
C ILE A 93 7.02 14.24 13.29
N SER A 94 5.74 14.61 13.12
CA SER A 94 5.19 15.89 13.58
C SER A 94 4.69 15.85 15.04
N GLY A 95 4.47 14.65 15.60
CA GLY A 95 3.85 14.48 16.91
C GLY A 95 2.39 15.00 16.97
N PHE A 96 1.85 15.13 18.19
CA PHE A 96 0.48 15.61 18.43
C PHE A 96 0.31 17.13 18.34
N GLY A 97 1.42 17.89 18.27
CA GLY A 97 1.41 19.35 18.21
C GLY A 97 1.27 19.93 16.80
N GLY A 98 1.49 19.12 15.76
CA GLY A 98 1.72 19.61 14.39
C GLY A 98 3.16 20.13 14.22
N ALA A 99 3.64 20.12 12.97
CA ALA A 99 4.94 20.67 12.57
C ALA A 99 4.97 22.20 12.66
#